data_AF-A0A5J4ZMT1-F1
#
_entry.id   AF-A0A5J4ZMT1-F1
#
_cell.length_a   1.000
_cell.length_b   1.000
_cell.length_c   1.000
_cell.angle_alpha   90.00
_cell.angle_beta   90.00
_cell.angle_gamma   90.00
#
_symmetry.space_group_name_H-M   'P 1'
#
loop_
_entity.id
_entity.type
_entity.pdbx_description
1 polymer ?
#
loop_
_entity_poly.entity_id
_entity_poly.type
_entity_poly.pdbx_seq_one_letter_code
_entity_poly.pdbx_strand_id
1 'polypeptide(L)'
;MAVAEDAEQESVPQKKKVASDEEKRRKKIVPGSLMKALMRPGGGDSTPADGDQVIFHCTVRTLDGVVVESTRSESGGKGIPTRHVLGKSKMILGLLEGIPTMLKGEVAMFKMKSEMHYGEDDCPVSVSDSFPKDTELHFETELIDFFKVKVISEDLGVVKKVIDEGQGWESPREPYEVKAWISAKSGDGKLILSHTHGEPFFFTFGKCEVPKGLEMGIGTMSRGEKAIFYVNRQYLTQSPFMPTVEGFDEVHFEVELVHFIQVRDMLGDGRLIKRRIRDGRGEFPMDCPLQDSLLRVHYKGMLLNEEKTVFYDTKVDNNGEPLEFSSGEGLVPEGLEMCVRLMLPGEIALVTCPPDYAYDKFPRPANVPEGAHIQWEIELLDFEMPKDWTGMNFRGIMEDVEKTKGTGNRLFKEGKFELAKAKYEKVLREFNHVNPQDDEEGKEFLNTRNLLHLNVAACFLKMGECRKSIEACNKVLDANPVHVKALYRRGMAYMSAGDFEEARSDFNKMISIDKSSEPNARAALLKVKQKEQDIERKARKQFKGLFDRKPGEIADAGINDKEDRISGENHENGDQDDSDTDKEDEFHGPAAAPPRTSFLSQLWPTGTRLFTALGLQRCTIL
;
A
#
# COMPACT_ATOMS: atom_id res chain seq x y z
N MET A 1 67.33 -4.90 -12.59
CA MET A 1 66.69 -6.14 -12.10
C MET A 1 65.26 -5.78 -11.76
N ALA A 2 64.33 -6.10 -12.66
CA ALA A 2 62.89 -6.02 -12.37
C ALA A 2 62.44 -7.45 -12.08
N VAL A 3 61.78 -7.67 -10.94
CA VAL A 3 61.20 -8.97 -10.60
C VAL A 3 59.83 -9.03 -11.26
N ALA A 4 59.61 -10.03 -12.09
CA ALA A 4 58.29 -10.38 -12.57
C ALA A 4 57.61 -11.26 -11.51
N GLU A 5 56.40 -10.88 -11.12
CA GLU A 5 55.48 -11.78 -10.41
C GLU A 5 54.41 -12.21 -11.41
N ASP A 6 54.33 -13.51 -11.66
CA ASP A 6 53.32 -14.12 -12.50
C ASP A 6 51.95 -14.00 -11.83
N ALA A 7 51.01 -13.33 -12.49
CA ALA A 7 49.60 -13.36 -12.12
C ALA A 7 48.89 -14.43 -12.97
N GLU A 8 48.58 -15.57 -12.36
CA GLU A 8 47.84 -16.66 -13.01
C GLU A 8 46.46 -16.15 -13.50
N GLN A 9 46.23 -16.21 -14.82
CA GLN A 9 44.89 -16.00 -15.37
C GLN A 9 44.04 -17.24 -15.12
N GLU A 10 43.17 -17.18 -14.11
CA GLU A 10 42.10 -18.16 -13.93
C GLU A 10 41.21 -18.22 -15.18
N SER A 11 41.43 -19.24 -16.01
CA SER A 11 40.59 -19.51 -17.18
C SER A 11 39.20 -19.95 -16.74
N VAL A 12 38.25 -19.01 -16.71
CA VAL A 12 36.84 -19.29 -16.44
C VAL A 12 36.36 -20.37 -17.43
N PRO A 13 35.90 -21.54 -16.97
CA PRO A 13 35.54 -22.62 -17.87
C PRO A 13 34.32 -22.22 -18.69
N GLN A 14 34.48 -22.17 -20.02
CA GLN A 14 33.37 -21.98 -20.95
C GLN A 14 32.33 -23.08 -20.72
N LYS A 15 31.20 -22.73 -20.11
CA LYS A 15 30.02 -23.60 -20.05
C LYS A 15 29.65 -23.99 -21.47
N LYS A 16 29.83 -25.26 -21.83
CA LYS A 16 29.31 -25.83 -23.08
C LYS A 16 27.83 -25.50 -23.15
N LYS A 17 27.45 -24.64 -24.11
CA LYS A 17 26.07 -24.25 -24.35
C LYS A 17 25.30 -25.53 -24.69
N VAL A 18 24.37 -25.93 -23.81
CA VAL A 18 23.49 -27.08 -24.10
C VAL A 18 22.64 -26.68 -25.28
N ALA A 19 22.69 -27.46 -26.36
CA ALA A 19 21.90 -27.23 -27.56
C ALA A 19 20.41 -27.16 -27.19
N SER A 20 19.69 -26.15 -27.70
CA SER A 20 18.25 -26.02 -27.46
C SER A 20 17.51 -27.22 -28.06
N ASP A 21 16.31 -27.52 -27.57
CA ASP A 21 15.55 -28.66 -28.11
C ASP A 21 15.18 -28.44 -29.58
N GLU A 22 14.97 -27.19 -30.01
CA GLU A 22 14.87 -26.85 -31.45
C GLU A 22 16.15 -27.18 -32.22
N GLU A 23 17.33 -26.88 -31.70
CA GLU A 23 18.61 -27.20 -32.36
C GLU A 23 18.84 -28.72 -32.45
N LYS A 24 18.24 -29.52 -31.56
CA LYS A 24 18.18 -30.99 -31.67
C LYS A 24 17.19 -31.42 -32.76
N ARG A 25 16.00 -30.82 -32.82
CA ARG A 25 14.98 -31.09 -33.87
C ARG A 25 15.51 -30.77 -35.26
N ARG A 26 16.19 -29.62 -35.45
CA ARG A 26 16.83 -29.23 -36.72
C ARG A 26 17.87 -30.25 -37.23
N LYS A 27 18.49 -31.05 -36.36
CA LYS A 27 19.43 -32.12 -36.75
C LYS A 27 18.73 -33.37 -37.31
N LYS A 28 17.41 -33.50 -37.16
CA LYS A 28 16.61 -34.59 -37.75
C LYS A 28 16.22 -34.32 -39.22
N ILE A 29 16.46 -33.12 -39.74
CA ILE A 29 16.04 -32.72 -41.10
C ILE A 29 16.88 -33.47 -42.15
N VAL A 30 16.19 -34.14 -43.07
CA VAL A 30 16.80 -34.88 -44.18
C VAL A 30 16.63 -34.09 -45.49
N PRO A 31 17.65 -33.99 -46.37
CA PRO A 31 17.51 -33.32 -47.66
C PRO A 31 16.27 -33.79 -48.44
N GLY A 32 15.43 -32.84 -48.85
CA GLY A 32 14.17 -33.13 -49.56
C GLY A 32 12.97 -33.52 -48.69
N SER A 33 13.04 -33.45 -47.35
CA SER A 33 11.86 -33.59 -46.48
C SER A 33 11.00 -32.31 -46.42
N LEU A 34 11.62 -31.15 -46.67
CA LEU A 34 11.00 -29.84 -46.81
C LEU A 34 11.44 -29.23 -48.15
N MET A 35 10.48 -28.82 -48.97
CA MET A 35 10.72 -28.09 -50.22
C MET A 35 9.86 -26.82 -50.26
N LYS A 36 10.47 -25.69 -50.60
CA LYS A 36 9.79 -24.40 -50.78
C LYS A 36 9.63 -24.09 -52.26
N ALA A 37 8.42 -23.79 -52.71
CA ALA A 37 8.14 -23.17 -54.01
C ALA A 37 7.59 -21.76 -53.79
N LEU A 38 8.18 -20.77 -54.47
CA LEU A 38 7.71 -19.39 -54.43
C LEU A 38 6.48 -19.23 -55.33
N MET A 39 5.33 -18.90 -54.75
CA MET A 39 4.06 -18.71 -55.48
C MET A 39 3.85 -17.23 -55.83
N ARG A 40 4.21 -16.32 -54.93
CA ARG A 40 4.19 -14.87 -55.14
C ARG A 40 5.35 -14.22 -54.37
N PRO A 41 6.18 -13.37 -55.01
CA PRO A 41 7.25 -12.67 -54.31
C PRO A 41 6.70 -11.71 -53.25
N GLY A 42 7.41 -11.60 -52.12
CA GLY A 42 7.23 -10.53 -51.16
C GLY A 42 7.99 -9.25 -51.56
N GLY A 43 7.97 -8.26 -50.68
CA GLY A 43 8.72 -7.01 -50.79
C GLY A 43 9.66 -6.76 -49.61
N GLY A 44 10.69 -5.95 -49.86
CA GLY A 44 11.79 -5.70 -48.92
C GLY A 44 12.89 -6.77 -48.99
N ASP A 45 14.02 -6.50 -48.33
CA ASP A 45 15.22 -7.34 -48.38
C ASP A 45 15.47 -8.12 -47.07
N SER A 46 14.65 -7.87 -46.04
CA SER A 46 14.73 -8.51 -44.71
C SER A 46 13.79 -9.69 -44.61
N THR A 47 14.24 -10.76 -43.95
CA THR A 47 13.40 -11.89 -43.50
C THR A 47 13.25 -11.89 -41.96
N PRO A 48 12.27 -12.63 -41.40
CA PRO A 48 12.10 -12.74 -39.96
C PRO A 48 13.29 -13.36 -39.21
N ALA A 49 13.57 -12.87 -38.01
CA ALA A 49 14.62 -13.39 -37.12
C ALA A 49 14.09 -13.77 -35.71
N ASP A 50 14.91 -14.46 -34.91
CA ASP A 50 14.57 -14.84 -33.54
C ASP A 50 14.16 -13.61 -32.69
N GLY A 51 13.01 -13.69 -32.04
CA GLY A 51 12.39 -12.59 -31.29
C GLY A 51 11.46 -11.68 -32.10
N ASP A 52 11.36 -11.84 -33.41
CA ASP A 52 10.29 -11.23 -34.21
C ASP A 52 8.97 -11.98 -34.02
N GLN A 53 7.87 -11.23 -33.97
CA GLN A 53 6.54 -11.78 -34.15
C GLN A 53 6.23 -11.83 -35.64
N VAL A 54 6.06 -13.04 -36.17
CA VAL A 54 5.58 -13.29 -37.54
C VAL A 54 4.06 -13.39 -37.53
N ILE A 55 3.42 -12.77 -38.53
CA ILE A 55 1.97 -12.80 -38.75
C ILE A 55 1.75 -13.43 -40.13
N PHE A 56 1.05 -14.56 -40.21
CA PHE A 56 0.86 -15.28 -41.47
C PHE A 56 -0.50 -15.96 -41.59
N HIS A 57 -1.00 -16.07 -42.82
CA HIS A 57 -2.07 -16.99 -43.15
C HIS A 57 -1.48 -18.29 -43.70
N CYS A 58 -1.97 -19.43 -43.21
CA CYS A 58 -1.67 -20.76 -43.75
C CYS A 58 -2.94 -21.47 -44.22
N THR A 59 -2.84 -22.21 -45.33
CA THR A 59 -3.81 -23.18 -45.83
C THR A 59 -3.10 -24.50 -46.10
N VAL A 60 -3.51 -25.56 -45.41
CA VAL A 60 -2.93 -26.91 -45.53
C VAL A 60 -3.78 -27.73 -46.49
N ARG A 61 -3.13 -28.42 -47.43
CA ARG A 61 -3.77 -29.28 -48.44
C ARG A 61 -3.08 -30.64 -48.53
N THR A 62 -3.83 -31.65 -48.94
CA THR A 62 -3.24 -32.90 -49.45
C THR A 62 -2.53 -32.66 -50.78
N LEU A 63 -1.73 -33.63 -51.24
CA LEU A 63 -1.10 -33.56 -52.57
C LEU A 63 -2.13 -33.44 -53.71
N ASP A 64 -3.31 -34.03 -53.54
CA ASP A 64 -4.44 -33.95 -54.48
C ASP A 64 -5.24 -32.63 -54.38
N GLY A 65 -4.81 -31.70 -53.52
CA GLY A 65 -5.34 -30.33 -53.43
C GLY A 65 -6.51 -30.12 -52.45
N VAL A 66 -6.99 -31.19 -51.80
CA VAL A 66 -8.07 -31.14 -50.80
C VAL A 66 -7.61 -30.31 -49.59
N VAL A 67 -8.40 -29.31 -49.19
CA VAL A 67 -8.10 -28.51 -47.98
C VAL A 67 -8.31 -29.37 -46.74
N VAL A 68 -7.27 -29.43 -45.90
CA VAL A 68 -7.28 -30.10 -44.61
C VAL A 68 -7.62 -29.11 -43.51
N GLU A 69 -6.96 -27.94 -43.53
CA GLU A 69 -7.09 -26.89 -42.54
C GLU A 69 -6.79 -25.53 -43.21
N SER A 70 -7.43 -24.45 -42.76
CA SER A 70 -7.04 -23.11 -43.17
C SER A 70 -7.32 -22.08 -42.08
N THR A 71 -6.48 -21.04 -42.05
CA THR A 71 -6.72 -19.80 -41.31
C THR A 71 -7.64 -18.83 -42.06
N ARG A 72 -7.78 -18.98 -43.38
CA ARG A 72 -8.51 -18.06 -44.28
C ARG A 72 -10.01 -18.36 -44.31
N SER A 73 -10.84 -17.32 -44.23
CA SER A 73 -12.30 -17.46 -44.29
C SER A 73 -12.78 -18.03 -45.62
N GLU A 74 -12.18 -17.62 -46.74
CA GLU A 74 -12.43 -18.12 -48.09
C GLU A 74 -12.04 -19.61 -48.29
N SER A 75 -11.35 -20.22 -47.32
CA SER A 75 -10.98 -21.65 -47.31
C SER A 75 -11.50 -22.38 -46.06
N GLY A 76 -12.57 -21.86 -45.42
CA GLY A 76 -13.26 -22.50 -44.29
C GLY A 76 -12.68 -22.21 -42.90
N GLY A 77 -11.66 -21.36 -42.81
CA GLY A 77 -11.07 -20.90 -41.55
C GLY A 77 -11.81 -19.73 -40.89
N LYS A 78 -11.28 -19.26 -39.76
CA LYS A 78 -11.84 -18.11 -39.01
C LYS A 78 -11.55 -16.74 -39.65
N GLY A 79 -10.64 -16.63 -40.62
CA GLY A 79 -10.15 -15.35 -41.13
C GLY A 79 -9.13 -14.64 -40.22
N ILE A 80 -8.70 -15.29 -39.14
CA ILE A 80 -7.72 -14.77 -38.19
C ILE A 80 -6.33 -15.32 -38.58
N PRO A 81 -5.32 -14.49 -38.84
CA PRO A 81 -3.96 -14.96 -39.14
C PRO A 81 -3.25 -15.48 -37.89
N THR A 82 -2.37 -16.45 -38.08
CA THR A 82 -1.54 -17.01 -37.02
C THR A 82 -0.44 -16.02 -36.62
N ARG A 83 -0.19 -15.89 -35.32
CA ARG A 83 0.89 -15.07 -34.76
C ARG A 83 1.83 -15.94 -33.94
N HIS A 84 3.12 -15.92 -34.27
CA HIS A 84 4.17 -16.65 -33.55
C HIS A 84 5.37 -15.75 -33.31
N VAL A 85 6.03 -15.91 -32.17
CA VAL A 85 7.30 -15.24 -31.86
C VAL A 85 8.44 -16.23 -32.11
N LEU A 86 9.31 -15.96 -33.08
CA LEU A 86 10.36 -16.89 -33.49
C LEU A 86 11.35 -17.14 -32.34
N GLY A 87 11.79 -18.39 -32.21
CA GLY A 87 12.62 -18.87 -31.10
C GLY A 87 11.91 -18.92 -29.73
N LYS A 88 10.58 -18.74 -29.68
CA LYS A 88 9.77 -18.81 -28.44
C LYS A 88 8.45 -19.56 -28.59
N SER A 89 7.73 -19.35 -29.69
CA SER A 89 6.48 -20.07 -29.97
C SER A 89 6.75 -21.51 -30.38
N LYS A 90 5.95 -22.43 -29.86
CA LYS A 90 5.95 -23.83 -30.30
C LYS A 90 5.49 -23.90 -31.76
N MET A 91 6.36 -24.38 -32.64
CA MET A 91 6.10 -24.49 -34.09
C MET A 91 6.49 -25.87 -34.63
N ILE A 92 5.77 -26.32 -35.65
CA ILE A 92 6.17 -27.49 -36.46
C ILE A 92 7.47 -27.20 -37.21
N LEU A 93 8.32 -28.21 -37.38
CA LEU A 93 9.70 -28.05 -37.83
C LEU A 93 9.81 -27.40 -39.23
N GLY A 94 8.89 -27.73 -40.14
CA GLY A 94 8.86 -27.19 -41.49
C GLY A 94 8.49 -25.72 -41.59
N LEU A 95 7.64 -25.20 -40.68
CA LEU A 95 7.35 -23.75 -40.60
C LEU A 95 8.43 -23.00 -39.82
N LEU A 96 9.04 -23.63 -38.82
CA LEU A 96 10.17 -23.08 -38.07
C LEU A 96 11.38 -22.77 -38.98
N GLU A 97 11.68 -23.67 -39.93
CA GLU A 97 12.69 -23.43 -40.96
C GLU A 97 12.17 -22.64 -42.17
N GLY A 98 10.90 -22.82 -42.54
CA GLY A 98 10.31 -22.23 -43.74
C GLY A 98 10.10 -20.71 -43.65
N ILE A 99 9.49 -20.23 -42.56
CA ILE A 99 9.09 -18.82 -42.42
C ILE A 99 10.29 -17.85 -42.38
N PRO A 100 11.43 -18.13 -41.71
CA PRO A 100 12.62 -17.28 -41.75
C PRO A 100 13.26 -17.11 -43.14
N THR A 101 12.82 -17.87 -44.15
CA THR A 101 13.23 -17.70 -45.56
C THR A 101 12.30 -16.81 -46.38
N MET A 102 11.19 -16.34 -45.81
CA MET A 102 10.15 -15.58 -46.51
C MET A 102 10.31 -14.06 -46.34
N LEU A 103 9.99 -13.32 -47.40
CA LEU A 103 9.86 -11.86 -47.38
C LEU A 103 8.43 -11.41 -46.99
N LYS A 104 8.27 -10.15 -46.58
CA LYS A 104 6.96 -9.60 -46.24
C LYS A 104 6.03 -9.56 -47.46
N GLY A 105 4.82 -10.08 -47.33
CA GLY A 105 3.83 -10.24 -48.41
C GLY A 105 4.06 -11.44 -49.34
N GLU A 106 5.11 -12.23 -49.09
CA GLU A 106 5.43 -13.43 -49.87
C GLU A 106 4.37 -14.52 -49.67
N VAL A 107 4.02 -15.21 -50.76
CA VAL A 107 3.30 -16.50 -50.70
C VAL A 107 4.23 -17.61 -51.14
N ALA A 108 4.45 -18.57 -50.24
CA ALA A 108 5.24 -19.76 -50.49
C ALA A 108 4.39 -21.01 -50.28
N MET A 109 4.59 -22.00 -51.15
CA MET A 109 4.07 -23.35 -50.97
C MET A 109 5.19 -24.20 -50.38
N PHE A 110 5.00 -24.67 -49.15
CA PHE A 110 5.92 -25.62 -48.53
C PHE A 110 5.37 -27.03 -48.68
N LYS A 111 6.08 -27.87 -49.43
CA LYS A 111 5.82 -29.31 -49.50
C LYS A 111 6.61 -29.99 -48.37
N MET A 112 5.89 -30.64 -47.47
CA MET A 112 6.42 -31.19 -46.21
C MET A 112 6.04 -32.66 -46.06
N LYS A 113 7.03 -33.53 -45.81
CA LYS A 113 6.78 -34.89 -45.33
C LYS A 113 6.31 -34.89 -43.88
N SER A 114 5.75 -36.00 -43.40
CA SER A 114 5.20 -36.15 -42.04
C SER A 114 6.19 -35.76 -40.95
N GLU A 115 7.46 -36.13 -41.08
CA GLU A 115 8.53 -35.79 -40.15
C GLU A 115 8.87 -34.29 -40.06
N MET A 116 8.35 -33.47 -40.97
CA MET A 116 8.51 -32.00 -40.97
C MET A 116 7.27 -31.25 -40.48
N HIS A 117 6.14 -31.91 -40.27
CA HIS A 117 4.93 -31.30 -39.71
C HIS A 117 4.48 -31.98 -38.41
N TYR A 118 3.23 -32.41 -38.33
CA TYR A 118 2.61 -32.96 -37.12
C TYR A 118 2.92 -34.45 -36.90
N GLY A 119 3.60 -35.11 -37.85
CA GLY A 119 4.11 -36.48 -37.73
C GLY A 119 5.52 -36.56 -37.13
N GLU A 120 6.09 -35.46 -36.64
CA GLU A 120 7.35 -35.46 -35.88
C GLU A 120 7.15 -36.10 -34.48
N ASP A 121 7.99 -37.08 -34.11
CA ASP A 121 7.90 -37.81 -32.83
C ASP A 121 7.80 -36.89 -31.58
N ASP A 122 8.52 -35.77 -31.61
CA ASP A 122 8.62 -34.77 -30.54
C ASP A 122 7.87 -33.47 -30.91
N CYS A 123 6.83 -33.53 -31.75
CA CYS A 123 6.12 -32.35 -32.23
C CYS A 123 5.54 -31.54 -31.04
N PRO A 124 5.90 -30.26 -30.87
CA PRO A 124 5.42 -29.44 -29.76
C PRO A 124 4.01 -28.87 -30.00
N VAL A 125 3.38 -29.20 -31.13
CA VAL A 125 2.06 -28.70 -31.55
C VAL A 125 1.12 -29.89 -31.81
N SER A 126 -0.03 -29.90 -31.14
CA SER A 126 -1.07 -30.91 -31.30
C SER A 126 -2.11 -30.53 -32.35
N VAL A 127 -2.63 -31.51 -33.08
CA VAL A 127 -3.76 -31.41 -34.02
C VAL A 127 -4.86 -32.39 -33.63
N SER A 128 -6.04 -32.30 -34.25
CA SER A 128 -7.13 -33.26 -34.05
C SER A 128 -6.78 -34.65 -34.60
N ASP A 129 -7.35 -35.71 -34.03
CA ASP A 129 -7.13 -37.09 -34.48
C ASP A 129 -7.52 -37.35 -35.95
N SER A 130 -8.38 -36.50 -36.50
CA SER A 130 -8.78 -36.50 -37.92
C SER A 130 -7.74 -35.90 -38.87
N PHE A 131 -6.68 -35.26 -38.37
CA PHE A 131 -5.68 -34.61 -39.19
C PHE A 131 -4.71 -35.66 -39.81
N PRO A 132 -4.41 -35.61 -41.11
CA PRO A 132 -3.57 -36.58 -41.82
C PRO A 132 -2.06 -36.38 -41.53
N LYS A 133 -1.65 -36.53 -40.27
CA LYS A 133 -0.29 -36.28 -39.76
C LYS A 133 0.78 -37.19 -40.35
N ASP A 134 0.41 -38.41 -40.75
CA ASP A 134 1.34 -39.44 -41.26
C ASP A 134 1.53 -39.39 -42.79
N THR A 135 1.15 -38.28 -43.44
CA THR A 135 1.19 -38.12 -44.90
C THR A 135 1.99 -36.88 -45.34
N GLU A 136 2.36 -36.82 -46.62
CA GLU A 136 3.01 -35.63 -47.20
C GLU A 136 1.95 -34.57 -47.57
N LEU A 137 2.18 -33.32 -47.13
CA LEU A 137 1.21 -32.23 -47.23
C LEU A 137 1.80 -30.96 -47.86
N HIS A 138 0.91 -30.10 -48.35
CA HIS A 138 1.19 -28.80 -48.94
C HIS A 138 0.70 -27.69 -48.00
N PHE A 139 1.62 -26.86 -47.50
CA PHE A 139 1.34 -25.71 -46.65
C PHE A 139 1.52 -24.43 -47.47
N GLU A 140 0.41 -23.86 -47.97
CA GLU A 140 0.41 -22.56 -48.64
C GLU A 140 0.40 -21.46 -47.57
N THR A 141 1.51 -20.74 -47.45
CA THR A 141 1.72 -19.72 -46.42
C THR A 141 1.88 -18.34 -47.05
N GLU A 142 1.12 -17.36 -46.59
CA GLU A 142 1.34 -15.93 -46.84
C GLU A 142 1.91 -15.27 -45.58
N LEU A 143 3.15 -14.77 -45.65
CA LEU A 143 3.75 -13.99 -44.56
C LEU A 143 3.25 -12.54 -44.67
N ILE A 144 2.29 -12.14 -43.84
CA ILE A 144 1.60 -10.83 -43.93
C ILE A 144 2.51 -9.71 -43.41
N ASP A 145 3.08 -9.90 -42.23
CA ASP A 145 4.00 -8.96 -41.59
C ASP A 145 4.92 -9.67 -40.61
N PHE A 146 6.03 -9.04 -40.26
CA PHE A 146 6.85 -9.43 -39.12
C PHE A 146 7.56 -8.21 -38.52
N PHE A 147 7.79 -8.25 -37.21
CA PHE A 147 8.46 -7.17 -36.49
C PHE A 147 8.93 -7.63 -35.12
N LYS A 148 9.97 -6.98 -34.60
CA LYS A 148 10.50 -7.24 -33.26
C LYS A 148 9.48 -6.92 -32.18
N VAL A 149 9.37 -7.79 -31.18
CA VAL A 149 8.44 -7.62 -30.04
C VAL A 149 9.11 -7.79 -28.68
N LYS A 150 8.54 -7.13 -27.67
CA LYS A 150 8.80 -7.36 -26.25
C LYS A 150 7.73 -8.35 -25.75
N VAL A 151 8.13 -9.52 -25.24
CA VAL A 151 7.23 -10.50 -24.62
C VAL A 151 6.97 -10.09 -23.18
N ILE A 152 5.71 -10.03 -22.76
CA ILE A 152 5.31 -9.56 -21.42
C ILE A 152 4.90 -10.73 -20.51
N SER A 153 4.15 -11.70 -21.02
CA SER A 153 3.83 -12.94 -20.30
C SER A 153 4.63 -14.13 -20.85
N GLU A 154 5.03 -15.05 -19.96
CA GLU A 154 5.87 -16.21 -20.32
C GLU A 154 5.17 -17.16 -21.31
N ASP A 155 3.84 -17.24 -21.24
CA ASP A 155 2.98 -18.02 -22.13
C ASP A 155 2.71 -17.35 -23.50
N LEU A 156 3.32 -16.19 -23.78
CA LEU A 156 3.10 -15.36 -24.97
C LEU A 156 1.67 -14.81 -25.12
N GLY A 157 0.82 -14.91 -24.09
CA GLY A 157 -0.54 -14.36 -24.10
C GLY A 157 -0.62 -12.83 -24.08
N VAL A 158 0.46 -12.14 -23.73
CA VAL A 158 0.62 -10.69 -23.83
C VAL A 158 1.96 -10.36 -24.49
N VAL A 159 1.90 -9.73 -25.67
CA VAL A 159 3.06 -9.36 -26.49
C VAL A 159 2.96 -7.90 -26.93
N LYS A 160 4.07 -7.16 -26.90
CA LYS A 160 4.15 -5.73 -27.18
C LYS A 160 5.00 -5.43 -28.40
N LYS A 161 4.43 -4.70 -29.36
CA LYS A 161 5.14 -3.98 -30.41
C LYS A 161 5.27 -2.51 -29.99
N VAL A 162 6.49 -2.00 -29.89
CA VAL A 162 6.70 -0.54 -29.74
C VAL A 162 6.50 0.12 -31.11
N ILE A 163 5.79 1.24 -31.14
CA ILE A 163 5.61 2.10 -32.31
C ILE A 163 6.53 3.31 -32.17
N ASP A 164 6.39 4.04 -31.06
CA ASP A 164 7.21 5.19 -30.69
C ASP A 164 7.75 4.96 -29.26
N GLU A 165 9.07 5.07 -29.06
CA GLU A 165 9.69 4.95 -27.72
C GLU A 165 9.34 6.19 -26.87
N GLY A 166 9.04 5.98 -25.58
CA GLY A 166 8.71 7.05 -24.65
C GLY A 166 9.92 7.68 -23.98
N GLN A 167 9.65 8.46 -22.92
CA GLN A 167 10.63 9.24 -22.17
C GLN A 167 10.67 8.82 -20.70
N GLY A 168 11.88 8.83 -20.13
CA GLY A 168 12.14 8.42 -18.76
C GLY A 168 12.31 6.91 -18.59
N TRP A 169 12.49 6.48 -17.34
CA TRP A 169 12.72 5.08 -16.96
C TRP A 169 11.63 4.50 -16.04
N GLU A 170 10.74 5.34 -15.48
CA GLU A 170 9.60 4.88 -14.72
C GLU A 170 8.51 4.29 -15.63
N SER A 171 7.81 3.28 -15.12
CA SER A 171 6.57 2.75 -15.68
C SER A 171 5.46 2.73 -14.61
N PRO A 172 4.17 2.80 -15.02
CA PRO A 172 3.05 2.77 -14.09
C PRO A 172 2.94 1.40 -13.42
N ARG A 173 2.53 1.42 -12.15
CA ARG A 173 2.37 0.27 -11.25
C ARG A 173 1.35 0.61 -10.18
N GLU A 174 0.95 -0.31 -9.32
CA GLU A 174 0.11 0.06 -8.17
C GLU A 174 0.88 0.99 -7.20
N PRO A 175 0.27 2.08 -6.68
CA PRO A 175 -1.04 2.66 -6.98
C PRO A 175 -0.90 3.92 -7.85
N TYR A 176 -0.83 3.77 -9.17
CA TYR A 176 -0.72 4.89 -10.11
C TYR A 176 -2.06 5.14 -10.80
N GLU A 177 -2.42 6.41 -10.95
CA GLU A 177 -3.47 6.84 -11.87
C GLU A 177 -2.84 7.09 -13.25
N VAL A 178 -3.50 6.63 -14.30
CA VAL A 178 -2.98 6.61 -15.67
C VAL A 178 -3.97 7.29 -16.62
N LYS A 179 -3.43 8.08 -17.55
CA LYS A 179 -4.12 8.64 -18.71
C LYS A 179 -3.50 8.10 -19.99
N ALA A 180 -4.30 7.43 -20.82
CA ALA A 180 -3.85 6.89 -22.10
C ALA A 180 -4.92 7.03 -23.19
N TRP A 181 -4.50 7.25 -24.44
CA TRP A 181 -5.35 6.99 -25.60
C TRP A 181 -5.31 5.50 -25.89
N ILE A 182 -6.47 4.88 -26.15
CA ILE A 182 -6.59 3.43 -26.32
C ILE A 182 -7.60 3.13 -27.43
N SER A 183 -7.20 2.36 -28.43
CA SER A 183 -8.15 1.74 -29.37
C SER A 183 -7.96 0.22 -29.38
N ALA A 184 -9.05 -0.53 -29.55
CA ALA A 184 -9.04 -1.99 -29.53
C ALA A 184 -9.62 -2.55 -30.82
N LYS A 185 -8.92 -3.51 -31.43
CA LYS A 185 -9.34 -4.25 -32.64
C LYS A 185 -9.30 -5.75 -32.33
N SER A 186 -10.21 -6.54 -32.89
CA SER A 186 -10.14 -8.01 -32.79
C SER A 186 -9.01 -8.59 -33.64
N GLY A 187 -8.67 -9.87 -33.44
CA GLY A 187 -7.57 -10.56 -34.14
C GLY A 187 -7.63 -10.52 -35.69
N ASP A 188 -8.82 -10.31 -36.26
CA ASP A 188 -9.15 -10.11 -37.69
C ASP A 188 -9.01 -8.64 -38.17
N GLY A 189 -8.72 -7.71 -37.26
CA GLY A 189 -8.54 -6.27 -37.53
C GLY A 189 -9.80 -5.41 -37.39
N LYS A 190 -10.98 -5.99 -37.09
CA LYS A 190 -12.22 -5.22 -36.92
C LYS A 190 -12.16 -4.36 -35.65
N LEU A 191 -12.56 -3.08 -35.75
CA LEU A 191 -12.60 -2.17 -34.61
C LEU A 191 -13.67 -2.60 -33.59
N ILE A 192 -13.28 -2.70 -32.32
CA ILE A 192 -14.16 -2.98 -31.18
C ILE A 192 -14.57 -1.67 -30.51
N LEU A 193 -13.58 -0.85 -30.14
CA LEU A 193 -13.76 0.46 -29.49
C LEU A 193 -12.58 1.38 -29.78
N SER A 194 -12.78 2.69 -29.67
CA SER A 194 -11.71 3.70 -29.84
C SER A 194 -11.92 4.86 -28.90
N HIS A 195 -10.89 5.15 -28.10
CA HIS A 195 -10.81 6.27 -27.19
C HIS A 195 -9.54 7.06 -27.55
N THR A 196 -9.65 7.80 -28.65
CA THR A 196 -8.56 8.52 -29.37
C THR A 196 -8.92 9.98 -29.66
N HIS A 197 -10.07 10.44 -29.18
CA HIS A 197 -10.60 11.79 -29.35
C HIS A 197 -11.34 12.20 -28.07
N GLY A 198 -11.35 13.50 -27.73
CA GLY A 198 -11.96 14.01 -26.50
C GLY A 198 -10.94 14.13 -25.37
N GLU A 199 -11.15 13.40 -24.28
CA GLU A 199 -10.18 13.24 -23.18
C GLU A 199 -9.53 11.84 -23.26
N PRO A 200 -8.28 11.65 -22.76
CA PRO A 200 -7.69 10.32 -22.63
C PRO A 200 -8.43 9.46 -21.60
N PHE A 201 -8.40 8.13 -21.78
CA PHE A 201 -9.01 7.21 -20.83
C PHE A 201 -8.23 7.26 -19.52
N PHE A 202 -8.94 7.48 -18.42
CA PHE A 202 -8.38 7.62 -17.08
C PHE A 202 -8.77 6.41 -16.23
N PHE A 203 -7.79 5.78 -15.59
CA PHE A 203 -7.98 4.63 -14.72
C PHE A 203 -6.86 4.50 -13.68
N THR A 204 -7.09 3.69 -12.66
CA THR A 204 -6.14 3.40 -11.58
C THR A 204 -5.62 1.98 -11.71
N PHE A 205 -4.29 1.83 -11.65
CA PHE A 205 -3.65 0.51 -11.63
C PHE A 205 -4.15 -0.32 -10.43
N GLY A 206 -4.45 -1.60 -10.68
CA GLY A 206 -4.92 -2.55 -9.66
C GLY A 206 -6.42 -2.43 -9.31
N LYS A 207 -7.19 -1.62 -10.05
CA LYS A 207 -8.65 -1.47 -9.86
C LYS A 207 -9.50 -2.27 -10.85
N CYS A 208 -8.88 -3.08 -11.72
CA CYS A 208 -9.57 -3.87 -12.76
C CYS A 208 -10.43 -3.02 -13.72
N GLU A 209 -10.05 -1.75 -13.92
CA GLU A 209 -10.79 -0.80 -14.77
C GLU A 209 -10.57 -1.06 -16.28
N VAL A 210 -9.51 -1.81 -16.62
CA VAL A 210 -9.16 -2.29 -17.97
C VAL A 210 -8.88 -3.80 -17.96
N PRO A 211 -8.84 -4.49 -19.11
CA PRO A 211 -8.46 -5.91 -19.17
C PRO A 211 -7.05 -6.16 -18.62
N LYS A 212 -6.86 -7.26 -17.89
CA LYS A 212 -5.59 -7.61 -17.22
C LYS A 212 -4.37 -7.57 -18.16
N GLY A 213 -4.49 -8.10 -19.38
CA GLY A 213 -3.40 -8.07 -20.36
C GLY A 213 -3.05 -6.68 -20.86
N LEU A 214 -4.03 -5.76 -20.90
CA LEU A 214 -3.80 -4.37 -21.24
C LEU A 214 -3.11 -3.62 -20.09
N GLU A 215 -3.52 -3.84 -18.83
CA GLU A 215 -2.86 -3.27 -17.65
C GLU A 215 -1.40 -3.76 -17.55
N MET A 216 -1.17 -5.06 -17.70
CA MET A 216 0.18 -5.66 -17.79
C MET A 216 1.01 -5.03 -18.91
N GLY A 217 0.40 -4.77 -20.07
CA GLY A 217 1.03 -4.08 -21.18
C GLY A 217 1.46 -2.66 -20.83
N ILE A 218 0.53 -1.85 -20.33
CA ILE A 218 0.77 -0.46 -19.94
C ILE A 218 1.80 -0.35 -18.81
N GLY A 219 1.85 -1.34 -17.91
CA GLY A 219 2.87 -1.42 -16.85
C GLY A 219 4.32 -1.58 -17.35
N THR A 220 4.52 -1.83 -18.65
CA THR A 220 5.84 -1.86 -19.31
C THR A 220 6.14 -0.60 -20.13
N MET A 221 5.24 0.40 -20.14
CA MET A 221 5.39 1.62 -20.94
C MET A 221 6.04 2.76 -20.16
N SER A 222 6.80 3.57 -20.89
CA SER A 222 7.36 4.86 -20.46
C SER A 222 6.45 6.02 -20.89
N ARG A 223 6.64 7.22 -20.34
CA ARG A 223 5.75 8.37 -20.60
C ARG A 223 5.86 8.83 -22.05
N GLY A 224 4.73 8.99 -22.74
CA GLY A 224 4.66 9.35 -24.15
C GLY A 224 4.96 8.20 -25.11
N GLU A 225 5.18 6.98 -24.61
CA GLU A 225 5.39 5.80 -25.46
C GLU A 225 4.09 5.47 -26.22
N LYS A 226 4.24 5.01 -27.47
CA LYS A 226 3.15 4.44 -28.25
C LYS A 226 3.44 2.98 -28.59
N ALA A 227 2.48 2.10 -28.34
CA ALA A 227 2.64 0.66 -28.52
C ALA A 227 1.36 -0.04 -29.01
N ILE A 228 1.51 -1.25 -29.55
CA ILE A 228 0.41 -2.19 -29.80
C ILE A 228 0.61 -3.43 -28.91
N PHE A 229 -0.41 -3.78 -28.14
CA PHE A 229 -0.44 -4.99 -27.32
C PHE A 229 -1.33 -6.05 -27.98
N TYR A 230 -0.75 -7.20 -28.27
CA TYR A 230 -1.46 -8.41 -28.70
C TYR A 230 -1.81 -9.21 -27.45
N VAL A 231 -3.10 -9.32 -27.15
CA VAL A 231 -3.62 -9.91 -25.91
C VAL A 231 -4.57 -11.06 -26.24
N ASN A 232 -4.21 -12.27 -25.82
CA ASN A 232 -5.04 -13.45 -26.01
C ASN A 232 -6.17 -13.52 -24.97
N ARG A 233 -7.17 -14.38 -25.24
CA ARG A 233 -8.36 -14.59 -24.39
C ARG A 233 -8.09 -14.85 -22.91
N GLN A 234 -6.97 -15.47 -22.53
CA GLN A 234 -6.62 -15.76 -21.13
C GLN A 234 -6.36 -14.48 -20.31
N TYR A 235 -6.00 -13.38 -20.98
CA TYR A 235 -5.72 -12.09 -20.36
C TYR A 235 -6.78 -11.01 -20.67
N LEU A 236 -7.85 -11.36 -21.40
CA LEU A 236 -9.00 -10.49 -21.68
C LEU A 236 -10.06 -10.61 -20.56
N THR A 237 -9.79 -9.96 -19.44
CA THR A 237 -10.78 -9.85 -18.34
C THR A 237 -11.83 -8.77 -18.65
N GLN A 238 -13.08 -9.04 -18.27
CA GLN A 238 -14.15 -8.04 -18.31
C GLN A 238 -13.79 -6.84 -17.41
N SER A 239 -14.13 -5.63 -17.84
CA SER A 239 -13.81 -4.38 -17.14
C SER A 239 -14.76 -3.25 -17.56
N PRO A 240 -14.84 -2.13 -16.81
CA PRO A 240 -15.50 -0.90 -17.24
C PRO A 240 -15.09 -0.43 -18.65
N PHE A 241 -13.80 -0.54 -19.00
CA PHE A 241 -13.31 -0.20 -20.34
C PHE A 241 -13.76 -1.20 -21.43
N MET A 242 -13.84 -2.49 -21.10
CA MET A 242 -14.26 -3.55 -22.02
C MET A 242 -15.30 -4.47 -21.34
N PRO A 243 -16.60 -4.09 -21.37
CA PRO A 243 -17.66 -4.82 -20.69
C PRO A 243 -18.02 -6.17 -21.32
N THR A 244 -17.53 -6.47 -22.52
CA THR A 244 -17.78 -7.74 -23.22
C THR A 244 -16.48 -8.26 -23.84
N VAL A 245 -16.08 -9.46 -23.41
CA VAL A 245 -14.87 -10.16 -23.89
C VAL A 245 -15.20 -11.49 -24.57
N GLU A 246 -16.47 -11.92 -24.51
CA GLU A 246 -16.92 -13.15 -25.17
C GLU A 246 -16.86 -13.04 -26.70
N GLY A 247 -16.47 -14.13 -27.36
CA GLY A 247 -16.29 -14.19 -28.80
C GLY A 247 -14.93 -13.73 -29.32
N PHE A 248 -14.09 -13.12 -28.49
CA PHE A 248 -12.72 -12.74 -28.86
C PHE A 248 -11.69 -13.77 -28.40
N ASP A 249 -10.97 -14.36 -29.35
CA ASP A 249 -9.81 -15.23 -29.08
C ASP A 249 -8.51 -14.39 -28.87
N GLU A 250 -8.43 -13.23 -29.51
CA GLU A 250 -7.36 -12.23 -29.39
C GLU A 250 -7.90 -10.81 -29.66
N VAL A 251 -7.36 -9.82 -28.94
CA VAL A 251 -7.59 -8.39 -29.16
C VAL A 251 -6.25 -7.66 -29.23
N HIS A 252 -6.14 -6.68 -30.14
CA HIS A 252 -4.99 -5.79 -30.29
C HIS A 252 -5.35 -4.41 -29.75
N PHE A 253 -4.63 -3.96 -28.73
CA PHE A 253 -4.79 -2.62 -28.16
C PHE A 253 -3.68 -1.70 -28.65
N GLU A 254 -4.02 -0.69 -29.45
CA GLU A 254 -3.11 0.41 -29.78
C GLU A 254 -3.23 1.47 -28.68
N VAL A 255 -2.12 1.76 -28.00
CA VAL A 255 -2.07 2.62 -26.81
C VAL A 255 -1.02 3.71 -26.97
N GLU A 256 -1.36 4.93 -26.57
CA GLU A 256 -0.43 6.04 -26.38
C GLU A 256 -0.50 6.50 -24.91
N LEU A 257 0.59 6.33 -24.16
CA LEU A 257 0.62 6.61 -22.72
C LEU A 257 0.89 8.09 -22.46
N VAL A 258 -0.17 8.89 -22.43
CA VAL A 258 -0.11 10.35 -22.24
C VAL A 258 0.61 10.71 -20.93
N HIS A 259 0.16 10.16 -19.81
CA HIS A 259 0.75 10.43 -18.50
C HIS A 259 0.34 9.37 -17.46
N PHE A 260 1.12 9.28 -16.39
CA PHE A 260 0.78 8.56 -15.17
C PHE A 260 1.27 9.37 -13.97
N ILE A 261 0.57 9.27 -12.85
CA ILE A 261 0.90 9.95 -11.60
C ILE A 261 0.89 8.94 -10.46
N GLN A 262 1.92 8.99 -9.61
CA GLN A 262 1.92 8.20 -8.39
C GLN A 262 0.86 8.75 -7.44
N VAL A 263 -0.04 7.87 -7.00
CA VAL A 263 -1.04 8.17 -5.97
C VAL A 263 -0.59 7.53 -4.66
N ARG A 264 -0.89 8.19 -3.54
CA ARG A 264 -0.70 7.63 -2.20
C ARG A 264 -1.91 7.95 -1.35
N ASP A 265 -2.56 6.90 -0.88
CA ASP A 265 -3.49 6.97 0.25
C ASP A 265 -2.66 7.12 1.53
N MET A 266 -2.92 8.20 2.25
CA MET A 266 -2.16 8.60 3.45
C MET A 266 -2.74 8.00 4.73
N LEU A 267 -3.96 7.44 4.69
CA LEU A 267 -4.68 6.88 5.83
C LEU A 267 -4.99 5.39 5.67
N GLY A 268 -5.01 4.89 4.42
CA GLY A 268 -5.44 3.52 4.10
C GLY A 268 -6.96 3.35 3.99
N ASP A 269 -7.71 4.45 3.98
CA ASP A 269 -9.18 4.50 3.93
C ASP A 269 -9.75 5.24 2.70
N GLY A 270 -8.88 5.64 1.77
CA GLY A 270 -9.21 6.34 0.53
C GLY A 270 -9.54 7.83 0.68
N ARG A 271 -9.55 8.41 1.90
CA ARG A 271 -10.05 9.78 2.10
C ARG A 271 -8.99 10.87 1.91
N LEU A 272 -7.75 10.64 2.35
CA LEU A 272 -6.63 11.57 2.20
C LEU A 272 -5.67 11.07 1.11
N ILE A 273 -5.77 11.67 -0.08
CA ILE A 273 -5.08 11.20 -1.29
C ILE A 273 -4.06 12.23 -1.76
N LYS A 274 -2.78 11.85 -1.79
CA LYS A 274 -1.67 12.62 -2.38
C LYS A 274 -1.39 12.12 -3.80
N ARG A 275 -1.41 13.01 -4.79
CA ARG A 275 -1.04 12.74 -6.19
C ARG A 275 0.24 13.48 -6.54
N ARG A 276 1.27 12.79 -7.03
CA ARG A 276 2.55 13.37 -7.45
C ARG A 276 2.42 13.94 -8.87
N ILE A 277 2.40 15.27 -9.01
CA ILE A 277 2.18 15.98 -10.28
C ILE A 277 3.52 16.31 -10.97
N ARG A 278 4.54 16.65 -10.17
CA ARG A 278 5.92 16.87 -10.63
C ARG A 278 6.86 16.24 -9.62
N ASP A 279 7.85 15.50 -10.11
CA ASP A 279 8.86 14.87 -9.25
C ASP A 279 9.74 15.92 -8.55
N GLY A 280 10.16 15.61 -7.34
CA GLY A 280 11.25 16.34 -6.66
C GLY A 280 12.62 15.76 -6.97
N ARG A 281 13.64 16.31 -6.33
CA ARG A 281 15.04 15.89 -6.43
C ARG A 281 15.45 15.10 -5.18
N GLY A 282 16.18 14.01 -5.38
CA GLY A 282 16.65 13.13 -4.30
C GLY A 282 16.07 11.72 -4.38
N GLU A 283 16.48 10.85 -3.46
CA GLU A 283 16.02 9.47 -3.33
C GLU A 283 14.93 9.35 -2.25
N PHE A 284 13.74 8.90 -2.64
CA PHE A 284 12.66 8.60 -1.68
C PHE A 284 12.94 7.24 -0.98
N PRO A 285 12.83 7.13 0.36
CA PRO A 285 12.42 8.13 1.34
C PRO A 285 13.58 8.86 2.04
N MET A 286 14.82 8.65 1.62
CA MET A 286 16.03 9.15 2.30
C MET A 286 16.11 10.68 2.33
N ASP A 287 15.76 11.33 1.22
CA ASP A 287 15.79 12.79 1.06
C ASP A 287 14.43 13.46 1.36
N CYS A 288 13.54 12.76 2.08
CA CYS A 288 12.27 13.34 2.57
C CYS A 288 12.46 14.06 3.92
N PRO A 289 11.64 15.10 4.22
CA PRO A 289 11.77 15.82 5.48
C PRO A 289 11.52 14.94 6.72
N LEU A 290 12.44 15.01 7.68
CA LEU A 290 12.30 14.32 8.95
C LEU A 290 11.30 15.02 9.89
N GLN A 291 10.96 14.32 10.97
CA GLN A 291 10.20 14.89 12.06
C GLN A 291 10.95 16.06 12.70
N ASP A 292 10.25 17.18 12.86
CA ASP A 292 10.76 18.49 13.32
C ASP A 292 11.70 19.24 12.35
N SER A 293 11.79 18.81 11.08
CA SER A 293 12.39 19.64 10.02
C SER A 293 11.65 20.97 9.88
N LEU A 294 12.40 22.04 9.57
CA LEU A 294 11.83 23.30 9.11
C LEU A 294 11.53 23.18 7.61
N LEU A 295 10.27 23.31 7.22
CA LEU A 295 9.76 23.09 5.88
C LEU A 295 9.47 24.43 5.20
N ARG A 296 9.84 24.57 3.91
CA ARG A 296 9.48 25.72 3.08
C ARG A 296 8.59 25.26 1.93
N VAL A 297 7.34 25.72 1.92
CA VAL A 297 6.37 25.34 0.88
C VAL A 297 5.68 26.55 0.27
N HIS A 298 5.33 26.44 -1.01
CA HIS A 298 4.17 27.14 -1.52
C HIS A 298 2.99 26.19 -1.54
N TYR A 299 1.80 26.68 -1.20
CA TYR A 299 0.57 25.94 -1.47
C TYR A 299 -0.54 26.85 -1.98
N LYS A 300 -1.43 26.25 -2.76
CA LYS A 300 -2.68 26.82 -3.24
C LYS A 300 -3.82 25.95 -2.75
N GLY A 301 -4.63 26.50 -1.85
CA GLY A 301 -5.81 25.87 -1.28
C GLY A 301 -7.07 26.18 -2.10
N MET A 302 -7.77 25.11 -2.48
CA MET A 302 -9.02 25.14 -3.25
C MET A 302 -10.10 24.35 -2.50
N LEU A 303 -11.35 24.79 -2.61
CA LEU A 303 -12.49 23.96 -2.24
C LEU A 303 -12.65 22.82 -3.25
N LEU A 304 -13.03 21.62 -2.79
CA LEU A 304 -13.37 20.50 -3.68
C LEU A 304 -14.82 20.63 -4.18
N ASN A 305 -15.13 21.73 -4.86
CA ASN A 305 -16.38 21.99 -5.56
C ASN A 305 -16.15 22.03 -7.08
N GLU A 306 -17.22 22.13 -7.87
CA GLU A 306 -17.16 22.15 -9.35
C GLU A 306 -16.28 23.29 -9.89
N GLU A 307 -16.34 24.46 -9.27
CA GLU A 307 -15.55 25.65 -9.64
C GLU A 307 -14.08 25.61 -9.17
N LYS A 308 -13.73 24.66 -8.28
CA LYS A 308 -12.45 24.61 -7.55
C LYS A 308 -12.03 25.95 -6.93
N THR A 309 -12.97 26.60 -6.24
CA THR A 309 -12.79 27.96 -5.72
C THR A 309 -11.54 28.08 -4.86
N VAL A 310 -10.58 28.92 -5.28
CA VAL A 310 -9.34 29.17 -4.53
C VAL A 310 -9.67 29.99 -3.29
N PHE A 311 -9.25 29.52 -2.12
CA PHE A 311 -9.43 30.25 -0.85
C PHE A 311 -8.12 30.86 -0.32
N TYR A 312 -6.96 30.37 -0.77
CA TYR A 312 -5.64 30.91 -0.43
C TYR A 312 -4.60 30.45 -1.46
N ASP A 313 -3.69 31.31 -1.89
CA ASP A 313 -2.52 30.98 -2.71
C ASP A 313 -1.29 31.67 -2.13
N THR A 314 -0.33 30.90 -1.62
CA THR A 314 0.90 31.44 -1.00
C THR A 314 1.67 32.35 -1.95
N LYS A 315 1.63 32.11 -3.27
CA LYS A 315 2.35 32.92 -4.26
C LYS A 315 1.70 34.28 -4.51
N VAL A 316 0.42 34.44 -4.14
CA VAL A 316 -0.37 35.67 -4.33
C VAL A 316 -0.58 36.38 -2.99
N ASP A 317 -1.15 35.67 -2.02
CA ASP A 317 -1.61 36.21 -0.74
C ASP A 317 -0.47 36.46 0.27
N ASN A 318 0.68 35.80 0.10
CA ASN A 318 1.88 35.98 0.94
C ASN A 318 3.02 36.74 0.22
N ASN A 319 2.69 37.60 -0.75
CA ASN A 319 3.65 38.39 -1.54
C ASN A 319 4.73 37.57 -2.29
N GLY A 320 4.50 36.28 -2.52
CA GLY A 320 5.49 35.38 -3.12
C GLY A 320 6.49 34.76 -2.14
N GLU A 321 6.42 35.08 -0.85
CA GLU A 321 7.22 34.42 0.19
C GLU A 321 6.64 33.03 0.51
N PRO A 322 7.47 32.01 0.76
CA PRO A 322 6.98 30.68 1.13
C PRO A 322 6.36 30.67 2.53
N LEU A 323 5.50 29.68 2.79
CA LEU A 323 5.13 29.31 4.15
C LEU A 323 6.28 28.51 4.78
N GLU A 324 6.89 29.08 5.82
CA GLU A 324 7.85 28.37 6.68
C GLU A 324 7.16 27.79 7.92
N PHE A 325 7.34 26.50 8.19
CA PHE A 325 6.84 25.88 9.42
C PHE A 325 7.66 24.63 9.82
N SER A 326 7.82 24.40 11.13
CA SER A 326 8.43 23.17 11.63
C SER A 326 7.40 22.05 11.73
N SER A 327 7.72 20.85 11.26
CA SER A 327 6.82 19.69 11.40
C SER A 327 6.65 19.25 12.87
N GLY A 328 5.53 18.60 13.20
CA GLY A 328 5.14 18.22 14.55
C GLY A 328 4.83 19.38 15.50
N GLU A 329 4.70 20.61 14.98
CA GLU A 329 4.32 21.79 15.78
C GLU A 329 2.84 22.17 15.65
N GLY A 330 2.08 21.43 14.83
CA GLY A 330 0.65 21.64 14.61
C GLY A 330 0.34 23.07 14.16
N LEU A 331 1.19 23.60 13.27
CA LEU A 331 1.14 24.95 12.70
C LEU A 331 0.35 25.02 11.39
N VAL A 332 0.04 23.86 10.80
CA VAL A 332 -0.75 23.67 9.58
C VAL A 332 -1.75 22.52 9.80
N PRO A 333 -2.77 22.35 8.93
CA PRO A 333 -3.63 21.18 8.93
C PRO A 333 -2.84 19.85 8.87
N GLU A 334 -3.31 18.84 9.61
CA GLU A 334 -2.63 17.55 9.74
C GLU A 334 -2.44 16.84 8.40
N GLY A 335 -3.47 16.85 7.54
CA GLY A 335 -3.40 16.25 6.20
C GLY A 335 -2.36 16.93 5.30
N LEU A 336 -2.13 18.23 5.47
CA LEU A 336 -1.10 18.97 4.75
C LEU A 336 0.30 18.57 5.24
N GLU A 337 0.54 18.58 6.57
CA GLU A 337 1.83 18.18 7.15
C GLU A 337 2.19 16.72 6.82
N MET A 338 1.22 15.81 6.88
CA MET A 338 1.39 14.41 6.49
C MET A 338 1.88 14.29 5.04
N CYS A 339 1.29 15.04 4.12
CA CYS A 339 1.67 14.98 2.71
C CYS A 339 3.05 15.58 2.44
N VAL A 340 3.38 16.73 3.03
CA VAL A 340 4.68 17.40 2.83
C VAL A 340 5.85 16.57 3.35
N ARG A 341 5.70 15.86 4.48
CA ARG A 341 6.74 14.94 4.98
C ARG A 341 7.03 13.75 4.04
N LEU A 342 6.16 13.48 3.06
CA LEU A 342 6.37 12.47 2.02
C LEU A 342 6.60 13.10 0.63
N MET A 343 7.16 14.32 0.58
CA MET A 343 7.58 15.00 -0.64
C MET A 343 9.11 15.09 -0.72
N LEU A 344 9.64 15.09 -1.94
CA LEU A 344 11.04 15.46 -2.23
C LEU A 344 11.18 16.97 -2.54
N PRO A 345 12.33 17.61 -2.28
CA PRO A 345 12.58 19.01 -2.66
C PRO A 345 12.35 19.29 -4.15
N GLY A 346 11.48 20.24 -4.46
CA GLY A 346 11.01 20.57 -5.82
C GLY A 346 9.79 19.78 -6.29
N GLU A 347 9.27 18.82 -5.52
CA GLU A 347 8.06 18.07 -5.88
C GLU A 347 6.83 18.99 -5.87
N ILE A 348 5.91 18.79 -6.83
CA ILE A 348 4.54 19.32 -6.75
C ILE A 348 3.58 18.16 -6.56
N ALA A 349 2.73 18.26 -5.53
CA ALA A 349 1.70 17.29 -5.22
C ALA A 349 0.31 17.95 -5.14
N LEU A 350 -0.70 17.25 -5.66
CA LEU A 350 -2.11 17.60 -5.51
C LEU A 350 -2.73 16.69 -4.43
N VAL A 351 -3.14 17.29 -3.31
CA VAL A 351 -3.66 16.58 -2.14
C VAL A 351 -5.16 16.82 -2.02
N THR A 352 -5.97 15.76 -2.09
CA THR A 352 -7.39 15.80 -1.72
C THR A 352 -7.52 15.37 -0.26
N CYS A 353 -8.12 16.21 0.59
CA CYS A 353 -8.16 16.05 2.04
C CYS A 353 -9.60 16.13 2.59
N PRO A 354 -9.99 15.24 3.53
CA PRO A 354 -11.27 15.32 4.20
C PRO A 354 -11.27 16.44 5.27
N PRO A 355 -12.44 16.91 5.70
CA PRO A 355 -12.57 18.10 6.57
C PRO A 355 -11.86 17.93 7.92
N ASP A 356 -11.87 16.71 8.46
CA ASP A 356 -11.33 16.38 9.78
C ASP A 356 -9.79 16.26 9.81
N TYR A 357 -9.14 16.23 8.65
CA TYR A 357 -7.68 16.40 8.48
C TYR A 357 -7.31 17.78 7.88
N ALA A 358 -8.31 18.56 7.49
CA ALA A 358 -8.20 19.93 7.02
C ALA A 358 -8.55 20.95 8.12
N TYR A 359 -9.73 21.57 8.05
CA TYR A 359 -10.09 22.75 8.85
C TYR A 359 -11.22 22.54 9.87
N ASP A 360 -11.63 21.30 10.17
CA ASP A 360 -12.57 21.03 11.27
C ASP A 360 -11.86 20.87 12.62
N LYS A 361 -10.55 20.54 12.61
CA LYS A 361 -9.69 20.45 13.81
C LYS A 361 -8.60 21.54 13.86
N PHE A 362 -8.65 22.50 12.94
CA PHE A 362 -7.63 23.56 12.75
C PHE A 362 -8.33 24.90 12.47
N PRO A 363 -7.73 26.08 12.81
CA PRO A 363 -8.29 27.38 12.47
C PRO A 363 -8.70 27.50 10.99
N ARG A 364 -10.01 27.67 10.75
CA ARG A 364 -10.64 27.68 9.43
C ARG A 364 -10.57 29.08 8.79
N PRO A 365 -10.10 29.22 7.53
CA PRO A 365 -10.21 30.49 6.80
C PRO A 365 -11.67 30.93 6.62
N ALA A 366 -11.94 32.24 6.62
CA ALA A 366 -13.30 32.78 6.61
C ALA A 366 -14.11 32.45 5.34
N ASN A 367 -13.42 32.12 4.25
CA ASN A 367 -13.94 31.72 2.94
C ASN A 367 -14.02 30.18 2.76
N VAL A 368 -13.73 29.39 3.81
CA VAL A 368 -13.86 27.92 3.79
C VAL A 368 -15.08 27.51 4.63
N PRO A 369 -16.09 26.82 4.04
CA PRO A 369 -17.25 26.32 4.78
C PRO A 369 -16.93 25.24 5.81
N GLU A 370 -17.86 25.01 6.74
CA GLU A 370 -17.83 23.86 7.65
C GLU A 370 -18.00 22.54 6.90
N GLY A 371 -17.24 21.50 7.26
CA GLY A 371 -17.29 20.21 6.58
C GLY A 371 -16.78 20.23 5.13
N ALA A 372 -16.09 21.30 4.71
CA ALA A 372 -15.56 21.44 3.37
C ALA A 372 -14.40 20.46 3.11
N HIS A 373 -14.52 19.68 2.03
CA HIS A 373 -13.40 18.92 1.48
C HIS A 373 -12.46 19.86 0.73
N ILE A 374 -11.15 19.65 0.89
CA ILE A 374 -10.12 20.57 0.44
C ILE A 374 -9.22 19.89 -0.61
N GLN A 375 -8.80 20.67 -1.60
CA GLN A 375 -7.74 20.31 -2.52
C GLN A 375 -6.58 21.31 -2.36
N TRP A 376 -5.39 20.82 -1.98
CA TRP A 376 -4.17 21.64 -1.97
C TRP A 376 -3.27 21.23 -3.14
N GLU A 377 -2.85 22.19 -3.96
CA GLU A 377 -1.65 22.04 -4.78
C GLU A 377 -0.47 22.54 -3.93
N ILE A 378 0.51 21.69 -3.66
CA ILE A 378 1.64 21.98 -2.77
C ILE A 378 2.95 21.80 -3.54
N GLU A 379 3.85 22.76 -3.42
CA GLU A 379 5.23 22.71 -3.89
C GLU A 379 6.16 22.74 -2.67
N LEU A 380 6.89 21.65 -2.41
CA LEU A 380 7.96 21.65 -1.42
C LEU A 380 9.19 22.29 -2.07
N LEU A 381 9.68 23.41 -1.54
CA LEU A 381 10.84 24.10 -2.09
C LEU A 381 12.13 23.43 -1.58
N ASP A 382 12.30 23.47 -0.26
CA ASP A 382 13.39 22.84 0.49
C ASP A 382 12.96 22.56 1.93
N PHE A 383 13.87 21.99 2.71
CA PHE A 383 13.74 21.87 4.16
C PHE A 383 15.12 21.93 4.83
N GLU A 384 15.14 22.32 6.10
CA GLU A 384 16.29 22.15 6.98
C GLU A 384 16.03 20.99 7.95
N MET A 385 17.01 20.10 8.10
CA MET A 385 16.95 19.02 9.08
C MET A 385 16.99 19.58 10.51
N PRO A 386 16.42 18.88 11.50
CA PRO A 386 16.60 19.24 12.90
C PRO A 386 18.10 19.28 13.23
N LYS A 387 18.53 20.28 14.00
CA LYS A 387 19.91 20.33 14.50
C LYS A 387 20.18 19.11 15.38
N ASP A 388 21.28 18.42 15.12
CA ASP A 388 21.84 17.47 16.06
C ASP A 388 22.73 18.20 17.08
N TRP A 389 22.94 17.60 18.24
CA TRP A 389 23.78 18.20 19.29
C TRP A 389 25.27 17.81 19.16
N THR A 390 25.65 17.10 18.09
CA THR A 390 27.02 16.66 17.83
C THR A 390 27.96 17.87 17.73
N GLY A 391 28.95 17.93 18.60
CA GLY A 391 29.92 19.05 18.62
C GLY A 391 29.38 20.36 19.21
N MET A 392 28.13 20.40 19.70
CA MET A 392 27.65 21.53 20.50
C MET A 392 28.27 21.52 21.90
N ASN A 393 28.51 22.71 22.48
CA ASN A 393 28.84 22.83 23.90
C ASN A 393 27.56 22.76 24.76
N PHE A 394 27.71 22.49 26.05
CA PHE A 394 26.59 22.36 26.98
C PHE A 394 25.64 23.56 26.93
N ARG A 395 26.18 24.79 26.82
CA ARG A 395 25.39 26.02 26.73
C ARG A 395 24.47 26.04 25.50
N GLY A 396 25.00 25.72 24.31
CA GLY A 396 24.22 25.67 23.07
C GLY A 396 23.15 24.57 23.09
N ILE A 397 23.47 23.42 23.69
CA ILE A 397 22.49 22.35 23.95
C ILE A 397 21.35 22.87 24.83
N MET A 398 21.66 23.50 25.97
CA MET A 398 20.64 24.02 26.90
C MET A 398 19.77 25.14 26.30
N GLU A 399 20.28 25.90 25.32
CA GLU A 399 19.50 26.89 24.58
C GLU A 399 18.51 26.25 23.60
N ASP A 400 18.91 25.20 22.88
CA ASP A 400 18.00 24.42 22.02
C ASP A 400 16.96 23.63 22.83
N VAL A 401 17.35 23.14 24.02
CA VAL A 401 16.46 22.55 25.02
C VAL A 401 15.39 23.54 25.47
N GLU A 402 15.77 24.77 25.81
CA GLU A 402 14.80 25.79 26.22
C GLU A 402 13.82 26.11 25.09
N LYS A 403 14.31 26.23 23.85
CA LYS A 403 13.48 26.43 22.65
C LYS A 403 12.48 25.28 22.47
N THR A 404 12.95 24.03 22.44
CA THR A 404 12.11 22.84 22.22
C THR A 404 11.11 22.61 23.36
N LYS A 405 11.55 22.83 24.61
CA LYS A 405 10.66 22.82 25.80
C LYS A 405 9.65 23.97 25.72
N GLY A 406 10.03 25.14 25.19
CA GLY A 406 9.15 26.27 24.90
C GLY A 406 8.02 25.90 23.93
N THR A 407 8.35 25.26 22.81
CA THR A 407 7.37 24.67 21.88
C THR A 407 6.46 23.66 22.59
N GLY A 408 7.01 22.72 23.37
CA GLY A 408 6.21 21.76 24.15
C GLY A 408 5.25 22.44 25.12
N ASN A 409 5.68 23.52 25.80
CA ASN A 409 4.86 24.31 26.71
C ASN A 409 3.74 25.07 25.97
N ARG A 410 4.00 25.55 24.75
CA ARG A 410 2.99 26.16 23.88
C ARG A 410 1.92 25.12 23.49
N LEU A 411 2.34 23.98 22.94
CA LEU A 411 1.45 22.88 22.55
C LEU A 411 0.60 22.36 23.71
N PHE A 412 1.17 22.27 24.92
CA PHE A 412 0.43 21.86 26.13
C PHE A 412 -0.66 22.87 26.51
N LYS A 413 -0.43 24.17 26.33
CA LYS A 413 -1.45 25.23 26.55
C LYS A 413 -2.54 25.21 25.48
N GLU A 414 -2.19 24.88 24.25
CA GLU A 414 -3.13 24.68 23.13
C GLU A 414 -3.96 23.38 23.25
N GLY A 415 -3.68 22.52 24.24
CA GLY A 415 -4.36 21.23 24.41
C GLY A 415 -3.84 20.11 23.48
N LYS A 416 -2.82 20.38 22.67
CA LYS A 416 -2.17 19.42 21.76
C LYS A 416 -1.21 18.51 22.54
N PHE A 417 -1.74 17.73 23.48
CA PHE A 417 -0.95 16.99 24.47
C PHE A 417 -0.02 15.93 23.87
N GLU A 418 -0.41 15.29 22.76
CA GLU A 418 0.43 14.31 22.04
C GLU A 418 1.68 14.99 21.43
N LEU A 419 1.50 16.09 20.70
CA LEU A 419 2.62 16.85 20.14
C LEU A 419 3.51 17.44 21.25
N ALA A 420 2.91 17.95 22.33
CA ALA A 420 3.65 18.44 23.50
C ALA A 420 4.53 17.34 24.11
N LYS A 421 3.96 16.14 24.32
CA LYS A 421 4.68 14.95 24.80
C LYS A 421 5.86 14.62 23.88
N ALA A 422 5.63 14.53 22.56
CA ALA A 422 6.67 14.20 21.59
C ALA A 422 7.87 15.16 21.66
N LYS A 423 7.65 16.47 21.79
CA LYS A 423 8.73 17.46 21.95
C LYS A 423 9.52 17.26 23.25
N TYR A 424 8.88 16.96 24.38
CA TYR A 424 9.59 16.66 25.63
C TYR A 424 10.35 15.32 25.59
N GLU A 425 9.75 14.28 24.99
CA GLU A 425 10.36 12.95 24.86
C GLU A 425 11.55 12.94 23.89
N LYS A 426 11.52 13.79 22.84
CA LYS A 426 12.70 14.05 22.00
C LYS A 426 13.87 14.56 22.83
N VAL A 427 13.68 15.65 23.58
CA VAL A 427 14.75 16.23 24.42
C VAL A 427 15.30 15.20 25.42
N LEU A 428 14.42 14.40 26.04
CA LEU A 428 14.82 13.31 26.95
C LEU A 428 15.60 12.17 26.27
N ARG A 429 15.42 11.96 24.96
CA ARG A 429 16.19 10.99 24.17
C ARG A 429 17.61 11.49 23.93
N GLU A 430 17.73 12.72 23.43
CA GLU A 430 19.02 13.35 23.15
C GLU A 430 19.84 13.58 24.44
N PHE A 431 19.17 13.81 25.58
CA PHE A 431 19.78 13.91 26.91
C PHE A 431 20.63 12.69 27.30
N ASN A 432 20.40 11.50 26.72
CA ASN A 432 21.22 10.31 27.01
C ASN A 432 22.66 10.41 26.45
N HIS A 433 22.91 11.35 25.53
CA HIS A 433 24.21 11.58 24.90
C HIS A 433 24.94 12.82 25.44
N VAL A 434 24.32 13.58 26.36
CA VAL A 434 24.89 14.76 26.98
C VAL A 434 25.67 14.37 28.24
N ASN A 435 26.95 14.76 28.29
CA ASN A 435 27.78 14.59 29.49
C ASN A 435 28.21 15.96 30.04
N PRO A 436 27.59 16.43 31.15
CA PRO A 436 28.04 17.62 31.89
C PRO A 436 29.52 17.52 32.29
N GLN A 437 30.24 18.64 32.23
CA GLN A 437 31.68 18.71 32.51
C GLN A 437 31.99 19.16 33.95
N ASP A 438 31.05 19.83 34.61
CA ASP A 438 31.18 20.27 36.00
C ASP A 438 29.90 20.08 36.84
N ASP A 439 29.99 20.38 38.14
CA ASP A 439 28.91 20.22 39.11
C ASP A 439 27.71 21.16 38.86
N GLU A 440 27.91 22.33 38.25
CA GLU A 440 26.82 23.28 37.96
C GLU A 440 26.07 22.85 36.69
N GLU A 441 26.78 22.48 35.63
CA GLU A 441 26.19 21.83 34.45
C GLU A 441 25.44 20.55 34.86
N GLY A 442 26.02 19.74 35.77
CA GLY A 442 25.39 18.52 36.29
C GLY A 442 24.06 18.78 37.02
N LYS A 443 24.00 19.85 37.83
CA LYS A 443 22.76 20.30 38.48
C LYS A 443 21.74 20.82 37.47
N GLU A 444 22.15 21.64 36.50
CA GLU A 444 21.26 22.20 35.48
C GLU A 444 20.65 21.10 34.61
N PHE A 445 21.47 20.14 34.17
CA PHE A 445 21.07 18.95 33.43
C PHE A 445 20.04 18.11 34.20
N LEU A 446 20.35 17.74 35.46
CA LEU A 446 19.46 16.90 36.27
C LEU A 446 18.13 17.61 36.56
N ASN A 447 18.16 18.90 36.90
CA ASN A 447 16.95 19.70 37.14
C ASN A 447 16.06 19.78 35.89
N THR A 448 16.68 19.97 34.72
CA THR A 448 15.97 20.05 33.44
C THR A 448 15.40 18.69 33.03
N ARG A 449 16.16 17.60 33.18
CA ARG A 449 15.68 16.22 32.94
C ARG A 449 14.47 15.88 33.81
N ASN A 450 14.52 16.24 35.10
CA ASN A 450 13.41 16.06 36.03
C ASN A 450 12.18 16.88 35.63
N LEU A 451 12.36 18.14 35.20
CA LEU A 451 11.28 19.00 34.70
C LEU A 451 10.61 18.41 33.45
N LEU A 452 11.40 17.89 32.50
CA LEU A 452 10.89 17.26 31.27
C LEU A 452 10.07 16.00 31.58
N HIS A 453 10.58 15.09 32.43
CA HIS A 453 9.81 13.91 32.87
C HIS A 453 8.49 14.28 33.55
N LEU A 454 8.47 15.34 34.37
CA LEU A 454 7.22 15.84 34.96
C LEU A 454 6.26 16.35 33.89
N ASN A 455 6.75 17.08 32.89
CA ASN A 455 5.93 17.60 31.80
C ASN A 455 5.34 16.48 30.93
N VAL A 456 6.12 15.43 30.63
CA VAL A 456 5.63 14.18 30.02
C VAL A 456 4.53 13.55 30.88
N ALA A 457 4.73 13.42 32.20
CA ALA A 457 3.69 12.91 33.11
C ALA A 457 2.41 13.75 33.08
N ALA A 458 2.51 15.09 32.99
CA ALA A 458 1.33 15.94 32.85
C ALA A 458 0.61 15.77 31.51
N CYS A 459 1.33 15.48 30.41
CA CYS A 459 0.70 15.14 29.13
C CYS A 459 -0.08 13.82 29.25
N PHE A 460 0.54 12.76 29.78
CA PHE A 460 -0.14 11.48 30.02
C PHE A 460 -1.37 11.62 30.92
N LEU A 461 -1.28 12.40 32.02
CA LEU A 461 -2.41 12.66 32.90
C LEU A 461 -3.56 13.40 32.19
N LYS A 462 -3.26 14.30 31.26
CA LYS A 462 -4.26 15.02 30.46
C LYS A 462 -4.92 14.14 29.39
N MET A 463 -4.20 13.16 28.86
CA MET A 463 -4.70 12.17 27.91
C MET A 463 -5.39 10.97 28.59
N GLY A 464 -5.45 10.95 29.94
CA GLY A 464 -6.05 9.85 30.71
C GLY A 464 -5.16 8.62 30.90
N GLU A 465 -3.94 8.62 30.36
CA GLU A 465 -2.96 7.52 30.42
C GLU A 465 -2.27 7.43 31.79
N CYS A 466 -3.06 7.18 32.83
CA CYS A 466 -2.64 7.32 34.23
C CYS A 466 -1.43 6.45 34.60
N ARG A 467 -1.31 5.22 34.04
CA ARG A 467 -0.18 4.31 34.29
C ARG A 467 1.15 4.88 33.78
N LYS A 468 1.19 5.33 32.52
CA LYS A 468 2.37 6.00 31.93
C LYS A 468 2.72 7.31 32.68
N SER A 469 1.72 8.05 33.16
CA SER A 469 1.94 9.20 34.03
C SER A 469 2.63 8.83 35.36
N ILE A 470 2.31 7.67 35.95
CA ILE A 470 2.95 7.19 37.17
C ILE A 470 4.41 6.81 36.89
N GLU A 471 4.66 6.06 35.82
CA GLU A 471 6.02 5.66 35.38
C GLU A 471 6.92 6.89 35.11
N ALA A 472 6.40 7.91 34.41
CA ALA A 472 7.13 9.15 34.18
C ALA A 472 7.43 9.93 35.48
N CYS A 473 6.58 9.84 36.50
CA CYS A 473 6.88 10.40 37.82
C CYS A 473 7.89 9.55 38.61
N ASN A 474 7.86 8.22 38.48
CA ASN A 474 8.81 7.32 39.13
C ASN A 474 10.25 7.61 38.66
N LYS A 475 10.48 7.84 37.36
CA LYS A 475 11.80 8.27 36.83
C LYS A 475 12.43 9.48 37.56
N VAL A 476 11.61 10.37 38.13
CA VAL A 476 12.06 11.51 38.95
C VAL A 476 12.21 11.11 40.43
N LEU A 477 11.30 10.29 40.95
CA LEU A 477 11.28 9.86 42.35
C LEU A 477 12.32 8.79 42.70
N ASP A 478 12.75 7.98 41.73
CA ASP A 478 13.81 6.99 41.90
C ASP A 478 15.17 7.68 42.09
N ALA A 479 15.38 8.82 41.42
CA ALA A 479 16.55 9.69 41.60
C ALA A 479 16.40 10.66 42.79
N ASN A 480 15.20 11.16 43.06
CA ASN A 480 14.91 12.07 44.17
C ASN A 480 13.58 11.70 44.87
N PRO A 481 13.60 10.81 45.88
CA PRO A 481 12.39 10.32 46.55
C PRO A 481 11.58 11.38 47.32
N VAL A 482 12.12 12.60 47.47
CA VAL A 482 11.49 13.74 48.15
C VAL A 482 11.02 14.84 47.19
N HIS A 483 11.01 14.59 45.88
CA HIS A 483 10.62 15.59 44.88
C HIS A 483 9.11 15.91 44.92
N VAL A 484 8.74 16.94 45.68
CA VAL A 484 7.35 17.34 46.00
C VAL A 484 6.42 17.43 44.77
N LYS A 485 6.86 18.04 43.66
CA LYS A 485 6.05 18.14 42.43
C LYS A 485 5.82 16.79 41.74
N ALA A 486 6.72 15.81 41.94
CA ALA A 486 6.60 14.47 41.39
C ALA A 486 5.62 13.64 42.19
N LEU A 487 5.71 13.68 43.52
CA LEU A 487 4.70 13.11 44.43
C LEU A 487 3.31 13.67 44.11
N TYR A 488 3.18 14.98 43.90
CA TYR A 488 1.89 15.58 43.54
C TYR A 488 1.33 15.04 42.21
N ARG A 489 2.13 15.01 41.14
CA ARG A 489 1.68 14.51 39.83
C ARG A 489 1.37 13.01 39.87
N ARG A 490 2.15 12.22 40.61
CA ARG A 490 1.92 10.78 40.81
C ARG A 490 0.66 10.50 41.62
N GLY A 491 0.45 11.18 42.74
CA GLY A 491 -0.77 11.09 43.54
C GLY A 491 -2.02 11.50 42.75
N MET A 492 -1.93 12.52 41.90
CA MET A 492 -3.00 12.91 40.97
C MET A 492 -3.28 11.86 39.88
N ALA A 493 -2.25 11.12 39.44
CA ALA A 493 -2.39 10.01 38.50
C ALA A 493 -2.97 8.75 39.16
N TYR A 494 -2.55 8.40 40.37
CA TYR A 494 -3.15 7.34 41.19
C TYR A 494 -4.64 7.64 41.47
N MET A 495 -4.98 8.86 41.92
CA MET A 495 -6.37 9.30 42.09
C MET A 495 -7.16 9.23 40.77
N SER A 496 -6.51 9.47 39.62
CA SER A 496 -7.14 9.32 38.31
C SER A 496 -7.40 7.87 37.95
N ALA A 497 -6.48 6.95 38.24
CA ALA A 497 -6.58 5.51 38.07
C ALA A 497 -7.52 4.78 39.06
N GLY A 498 -7.87 5.41 40.18
CA GLY A 498 -8.67 4.81 41.26
C GLY A 498 -7.85 4.22 42.41
N ASP A 499 -6.53 4.41 42.40
CA ASP A 499 -5.58 3.94 43.42
C ASP A 499 -5.56 4.96 44.59
N PHE A 500 -6.63 5.00 45.39
CA PHE A 500 -6.84 6.09 46.36
C PHE A 500 -5.90 6.08 47.56
N GLU A 501 -5.46 4.91 48.03
CA GLU A 501 -4.53 4.82 49.16
C GLU A 501 -3.11 5.22 48.76
N GLU A 502 -2.67 4.84 47.56
CA GLU A 502 -1.41 5.26 46.95
C GLU A 502 -1.41 6.78 46.70
N ALA A 503 -2.54 7.34 46.25
CA ALA A 503 -2.71 8.79 46.12
C ALA A 503 -2.62 9.51 47.48
N ARG A 504 -3.29 8.99 48.52
CA ARG A 504 -3.22 9.52 49.89
C ARG A 504 -1.79 9.46 50.44
N SER A 505 -1.09 8.36 50.21
CA SER A 505 0.30 8.15 50.61
C SER A 505 1.22 9.23 50.01
N ASP A 506 1.13 9.47 48.69
CA ASP A 506 1.92 10.51 48.03
C ASP A 506 1.61 11.92 48.55
N PHE A 507 0.33 12.27 48.75
CA PHE A 507 -0.04 13.59 49.28
C PHE A 507 0.37 13.78 50.75
N ASN A 508 0.26 12.75 51.59
CA ASN A 508 0.76 12.80 52.97
C ASN A 508 2.28 12.92 53.01
N LYS A 509 3.00 12.23 52.11
CA LYS A 509 4.46 12.34 51.97
C LYS A 509 4.89 13.77 51.61
N MET A 510 4.15 14.46 50.73
CA MET A 510 4.41 15.88 50.44
C MET A 510 4.35 16.75 51.71
N ILE A 511 3.30 16.60 52.53
CA ILE A 511 3.12 17.37 53.78
C ILE A 511 4.31 17.14 54.74
N SER A 512 4.82 15.91 54.80
CA SER A 512 5.97 15.59 55.66
C SER A 512 7.31 16.16 55.17
N ILE A 513 7.45 16.41 53.86
CA ILE A 513 8.67 16.97 53.25
C ILE A 513 8.68 18.49 53.31
N ASP A 514 7.57 19.13 52.92
CA ASP A 514 7.48 20.58 52.77
C ASP A 514 6.13 21.11 53.25
N LYS A 515 6.17 21.86 54.36
CA LYS A 515 4.99 22.54 54.95
C LYS A 515 4.37 23.57 54.01
N SER A 516 5.13 24.16 53.08
CA SER A 516 4.57 25.09 52.08
C SER A 516 3.68 24.36 51.05
N SER A 517 3.89 23.06 50.87
CA SER A 517 3.07 22.21 49.99
C SER A 517 1.75 21.77 50.64
N GLU A 518 1.59 21.96 51.95
CA GLU A 518 0.45 21.48 52.73
C GLU A 518 -0.92 21.94 52.22
N PRO A 519 -1.14 23.20 51.78
CA PRO A 519 -2.43 23.62 51.22
C PRO A 519 -2.79 22.85 49.95
N ASN A 520 -1.81 22.59 49.07
CA ASN A 520 -2.00 21.86 47.82
C ASN A 520 -2.27 20.36 48.07
N ALA A 521 -1.56 19.77 49.02
CA ALA A 521 -1.75 18.38 49.44
C ALA A 521 -3.10 18.16 50.12
N ARG A 522 -3.50 19.03 51.07
CA ARG A 522 -4.83 18.99 51.71
C ARG A 522 -5.96 19.16 50.70
N ALA A 523 -5.82 20.07 49.73
CA ALA A 523 -6.79 20.23 48.65
C ALA A 523 -6.90 19.00 47.74
N ALA A 524 -5.79 18.28 47.50
CA ALA A 524 -5.80 17.05 46.73
C ALA A 524 -6.39 15.86 47.51
N LEU A 525 -6.08 15.73 48.80
CA LEU A 525 -6.71 14.75 49.71
C LEU A 525 -8.23 14.93 49.80
N LEU A 526 -8.72 16.17 49.79
CA LEU A 526 -10.17 16.46 49.73
C LEU A 526 -10.77 15.97 48.40
N LYS A 527 -10.09 16.17 47.27
CA LYS A 527 -10.52 15.66 45.95
C LYS A 527 -10.54 14.13 45.89
N VAL A 528 -9.56 13.46 46.51
CA VAL A 528 -9.56 11.98 46.65
C VAL A 528 -10.85 11.55 47.37
N LYS A 529 -11.11 12.10 48.56
CA LYS A 529 -12.30 11.77 49.36
C LYS A 529 -13.61 12.03 48.60
N GLN A 530 -13.71 13.14 47.87
CA GLN A 530 -14.88 13.45 47.04
C GLN A 530 -15.07 12.43 45.92
N LYS A 531 -14.00 12.12 45.17
CA LYS A 531 -14.05 11.19 44.03
C LYS A 531 -14.38 9.75 44.47
N GLU A 532 -13.84 9.33 45.60
CA GLU A 532 -14.12 8.05 46.27
C GLU A 532 -15.60 7.96 46.70
N GLN A 533 -16.13 8.99 47.38
CA GLN A 533 -17.54 9.08 47.76
C GLN A 533 -18.48 9.14 46.54
N ASP A 534 -18.06 9.75 45.43
CA ASP A 534 -18.86 9.79 44.20
C ASP A 534 -18.87 8.44 43.48
N ILE A 535 -17.76 7.69 43.50
CA ILE A 535 -17.71 6.30 43.00
C ILE A 535 -18.57 5.39 43.88
N GLU A 536 -18.45 5.51 45.21
CA GLU A 536 -19.30 4.77 46.15
C GLU A 536 -20.78 5.09 45.94
N ARG A 537 -21.14 6.37 45.75
CA ARG A 537 -22.52 6.78 45.47
C ARG A 537 -23.02 6.24 44.13
N LYS A 538 -22.17 6.18 43.10
CA LYS A 538 -22.49 5.57 41.79
C LYS A 538 -22.70 4.06 41.92
N ALA A 539 -21.81 3.35 42.61
CA ALA A 539 -21.94 1.93 42.90
C ALA A 539 -23.23 1.65 43.69
N ARG A 540 -23.47 2.35 44.80
CA ARG A 540 -24.71 2.22 45.61
C ARG A 540 -25.98 2.51 44.79
N LYS A 541 -25.95 3.40 43.80
CA LYS A 541 -27.07 3.62 42.87
C LYS A 541 -27.24 2.47 41.88
N GLN A 542 -26.15 2.01 41.28
CA GLN A 542 -26.14 0.93 40.28
C GLN A 542 -26.56 -0.42 40.88
N PHE A 543 -26.19 -0.68 42.13
CA PHE A 543 -26.55 -1.89 42.88
C PHE A 543 -27.82 -1.76 43.72
N LYS A 544 -28.54 -0.63 43.67
CA LYS A 544 -29.71 -0.39 44.54
C LYS A 544 -30.78 -1.48 44.40
N GLY A 545 -31.07 -1.90 43.16
CA GLY A 545 -32.01 -2.99 42.88
C GLY A 545 -31.50 -4.42 43.18
N LEU A 546 -30.20 -4.59 43.48
CA LEU A 546 -29.61 -5.89 43.77
C LEU A 546 -29.71 -6.28 45.26
N PHE A 547 -29.87 -5.29 46.15
CA PHE A 547 -29.94 -5.48 47.61
C PHE A 547 -31.35 -5.31 48.20
N ASP A 548 -32.32 -4.79 47.43
CA ASP A 548 -33.73 -4.68 47.85
C ASP A 548 -34.49 -6.03 47.77
N ARG A 549 -33.87 -7.11 47.26
CA ARG A 549 -34.40 -8.48 47.28
C ARG A 549 -33.88 -9.25 48.49
N LYS A 550 -34.75 -10.04 49.13
CA LYS A 550 -34.40 -10.75 50.39
C LYS A 550 -33.39 -11.88 50.13
N PRO A 551 -32.49 -12.19 51.09
CA PRO A 551 -31.62 -13.36 50.99
C PRO A 551 -32.46 -14.65 50.89
N GLY A 552 -32.51 -15.24 49.70
CA GLY A 552 -33.34 -16.42 49.40
C GLY A 552 -34.00 -16.40 48.01
N GLU A 553 -34.22 -15.23 47.40
CA GLU A 553 -34.84 -15.10 46.06
C GLU A 553 -33.81 -15.03 44.91
N ILE A 554 -32.69 -15.76 45.04
CA ILE A 554 -31.76 -16.02 43.94
C ILE A 554 -31.88 -17.49 43.54
N ALA A 555 -33.08 -17.83 43.06
CA ALA A 555 -33.37 -19.01 42.27
C ALA A 555 -34.33 -18.57 41.15
N ASP A 556 -33.98 -18.91 39.91
CA ASP A 556 -34.77 -18.69 38.68
C ASP A 556 -35.32 -17.27 38.43
N ALA A 557 -34.44 -16.40 37.93
CA ALA A 557 -34.85 -15.42 36.92
C ALA A 557 -34.60 -16.03 35.52
N GLY A 558 -35.52 -16.91 35.10
CA GLY A 558 -35.49 -17.47 33.75
C GLY A 558 -35.64 -16.39 32.67
N ILE A 559 -35.01 -16.64 31.52
CA ILE A 559 -35.19 -15.84 30.30
C ILE A 559 -36.67 -15.80 29.95
N ASN A 560 -37.24 -14.61 29.80
CA ASN A 560 -38.60 -14.40 29.35
C ASN A 560 -38.62 -13.22 28.39
N ASP A 561 -38.22 -13.49 27.15
CA ASP A 561 -38.46 -12.60 26.02
C ASP A 561 -39.95 -12.55 25.71
N LYS A 562 -40.57 -11.37 25.84
CA LYS A 562 -41.81 -11.00 25.14
C LYS A 562 -41.82 -9.52 24.79
N GLU A 563 -41.59 -9.26 23.51
CA GLU A 563 -41.88 -7.98 22.87
C GLU A 563 -43.40 -7.80 22.61
N ASP A 564 -43.84 -6.55 22.52
CA ASP A 564 -45.02 -6.05 21.80
C ASP A 564 -45.14 -4.52 22.11
N ARG A 565 -45.25 -3.52 21.22
CA ARG A 565 -45.22 -3.33 19.74
C ARG A 565 -44.66 -1.89 19.46
N ILE A 566 -44.31 -1.44 18.25
CA ILE A 566 -45.21 -1.02 17.15
C ILE A 566 -44.43 -0.81 15.81
N SER A 567 -44.87 -1.54 14.77
CA SER A 567 -44.88 -1.31 13.29
C SER A 567 -43.63 -0.85 12.49
N GLY A 568 -43.35 -1.55 11.37
CA GLY A 568 -42.46 -1.06 10.30
C GLY A 568 -42.18 -1.98 9.08
N GLU A 569 -43.18 -2.71 8.55
CA GLU A 569 -43.28 -3.34 7.20
C GLU A 569 -42.10 -4.05 6.47
N ASN A 570 -42.34 -5.31 6.04
CA ASN A 570 -41.97 -5.97 4.76
C ASN A 570 -40.47 -6.09 4.35
N HIS A 571 -39.92 -7.09 3.65
CA HIS A 571 -40.22 -8.42 3.06
C HIS A 571 -38.82 -9.07 2.76
N GLU A 572 -38.55 -10.37 2.50
CA GLU A 572 -39.30 -11.63 2.35
C GLU A 572 -38.33 -12.84 2.53
N ASN A 573 -38.88 -14.07 2.56
CA ASN A 573 -38.39 -15.42 2.14
C ASN A 573 -36.87 -15.78 2.11
N GLY A 574 -36.42 -16.98 2.51
CA GLY A 574 -37.14 -18.17 3.00
C GLY A 574 -36.25 -19.42 3.16
N ASP A 575 -36.85 -20.49 3.70
CA ASP A 575 -36.54 -21.94 3.60
C ASP A 575 -35.14 -22.45 4.10
N GLN A 576 -35.05 -23.29 5.16
CA GLN A 576 -35.21 -24.76 5.21
C GLN A 576 -34.05 -25.54 4.53
N ASP A 577 -33.56 -26.70 4.99
CA ASP A 577 -33.95 -27.56 6.12
C ASP A 577 -32.78 -28.45 6.61
N ASP A 578 -32.80 -28.72 7.92
CA ASP A 578 -32.62 -30.00 8.64
C ASP A 578 -31.37 -30.92 8.58
N SER A 579 -31.42 -31.90 9.50
CA SER A 579 -30.47 -32.89 10.01
C SER A 579 -29.88 -33.89 8.96
N ASP A 580 -28.96 -34.84 9.24
CA ASP A 580 -28.80 -35.69 10.43
C ASP A 580 -27.44 -36.45 10.54
N THR A 581 -27.31 -37.26 11.59
CA THR A 581 -26.12 -38.03 12.04
C THR A 581 -25.75 -39.30 11.24
N ASP A 582 -24.47 -39.74 11.29
CA ASP A 582 -24.05 -40.91 12.11
C ASP A 582 -22.49 -41.11 12.19
N LYS A 583 -22.05 -42.14 12.94
CA LYS A 583 -20.71 -42.29 13.61
C LYS A 583 -19.66 -43.13 12.86
N GLU A 584 -18.42 -43.09 13.34
CA GLU A 584 -17.62 -44.29 13.71
C GLU A 584 -16.41 -43.92 14.62
N ASP A 585 -15.94 -44.87 15.45
CA ASP A 585 -14.92 -44.71 16.52
C ASP A 585 -13.58 -45.42 16.18
N GLU A 586 -12.42 -44.91 16.64
CA GLU A 586 -11.43 -45.68 17.46
C GLU A 586 -10.22 -44.87 18.02
N PHE A 587 -9.74 -45.36 19.17
CA PHE A 587 -8.55 -45.10 20.01
C PHE A 587 -7.23 -44.53 19.38
N HIS A 588 -6.25 -43.92 20.10
CA HIS A 588 -5.97 -43.70 21.54
C HIS A 588 -4.84 -42.65 21.74
N GLY A 589 -4.75 -41.96 22.91
CA GLY A 589 -3.51 -41.27 23.35
C GLY A 589 -3.72 -39.90 24.04
N PRO A 590 -3.23 -39.64 25.28
CA PRO A 590 -3.61 -38.45 26.05
C PRO A 590 -2.64 -37.27 25.91
N ALA A 591 -3.18 -36.07 25.67
CA ALA A 591 -2.49 -34.79 25.85
C ALA A 591 -3.40 -33.83 26.62
N ALA A 592 -2.86 -33.16 27.65
CA ALA A 592 -3.66 -32.32 28.54
C ALA A 592 -4.08 -31.00 27.88
N ALA A 593 -5.39 -30.73 27.85
CA ALA A 593 -5.92 -29.44 27.45
C ALA A 593 -5.84 -28.41 28.59
N PRO A 594 -5.61 -27.12 28.29
CA PRO A 594 -5.55 -26.05 29.29
C PRO A 594 -6.94 -25.73 29.86
N PRO A 595 -7.03 -25.12 31.06
CA PRO A 595 -8.30 -24.77 31.68
C PRO A 595 -9.05 -23.70 30.87
N ARG A 596 -10.35 -23.92 30.62
CA ARG A 596 -11.26 -22.95 30.00
C ARG A 596 -11.35 -21.69 30.87
N THR A 597 -10.83 -20.57 30.38
CA THR A 597 -10.97 -19.26 31.01
C THR A 597 -12.39 -18.72 30.86
N SER A 598 -12.97 -18.24 31.96
CA SER A 598 -14.35 -17.71 31.96
C SER A 598 -14.44 -16.37 31.22
N PHE A 599 -15.48 -16.25 30.39
CA PHE A 599 -15.87 -15.07 29.60
C PHE A 599 -16.03 -13.78 30.45
N LEU A 600 -16.28 -13.92 31.76
CA LEU A 600 -16.39 -12.80 32.71
C LEU A 600 -15.06 -12.05 32.96
N SER A 601 -13.92 -12.56 32.49
CA SER A 601 -12.60 -11.94 32.71
C SER A 601 -12.23 -10.85 31.69
N GLN A 602 -12.90 -10.77 30.54
CA GLN A 602 -12.55 -9.80 29.47
C GLN A 602 -13.28 -8.44 29.54
N LEU A 603 -14.31 -8.31 30.39
CA LEU A 603 -15.15 -7.11 30.45
C LEU A 603 -14.80 -6.13 31.59
N TRP A 604 -13.95 -6.49 32.56
CA TRP A 604 -13.65 -5.58 33.69
C TRP A 604 -12.32 -5.86 34.45
N PRO A 605 -11.20 -5.17 34.15
CA PRO A 605 -9.94 -5.35 34.88
C PRO A 605 -9.93 -4.79 36.31
N THR A 606 -10.88 -3.92 36.67
CA THR A 606 -10.91 -3.21 37.95
C THR A 606 -11.89 -3.78 38.99
N GLY A 607 -12.64 -4.85 38.66
CA GLY A 607 -13.68 -5.40 39.53
C GLY A 607 -13.16 -5.93 40.87
N THR A 608 -11.99 -6.58 40.85
CA THR A 608 -11.35 -7.19 42.03
C THR A 608 -11.00 -6.17 43.12
N ARG A 609 -10.79 -4.90 42.76
CA ARG A 609 -10.52 -3.80 43.71
C ARG A 609 -11.77 -3.21 44.34
N LEU A 610 -12.93 -3.32 43.68
CA LEU A 610 -14.20 -2.86 44.25
C LEU A 610 -14.64 -3.74 45.43
N PHE A 611 -14.44 -5.06 45.33
CA PHE A 611 -14.77 -6.00 46.42
C PHE A 611 -13.83 -5.90 47.62
N THR A 612 -12.55 -5.55 47.43
CA THR A 612 -11.60 -5.36 48.54
C THR A 612 -11.88 -4.06 49.31
N ALA A 613 -12.30 -2.99 48.64
CA ALA A 613 -12.71 -1.74 49.30
C ALA A 613 -13.96 -1.87 50.18
N LEU A 614 -14.77 -2.92 50.00
CA LEU A 614 -16.00 -3.19 50.77
C LEU A 614 -15.78 -4.13 51.98
N GLY A 615 -14.55 -4.54 52.27
CA GLY A 615 -14.21 -5.28 53.51
C GLY A 615 -14.73 -6.72 53.59
N LEU A 616 -15.25 -7.28 52.50
CA LEU A 616 -15.80 -8.64 52.44
C LEU A 616 -14.71 -9.70 52.24
N GLN A 617 -13.82 -9.86 53.22
CA GLN A 617 -13.00 -11.06 53.40
C GLN A 617 -13.46 -11.86 54.62
N ARG A 618 -14.47 -12.73 54.42
CA ARG A 618 -14.73 -13.95 55.21
C ARG A 618 -15.93 -14.70 54.64
N CYS A 619 -15.65 -15.74 53.86
CA CYS A 619 -16.37 -17.02 53.85
C CYS A 619 -15.61 -17.98 52.92
N THR A 620 -14.82 -18.86 53.51
CA THR A 620 -14.18 -19.98 52.82
C THR A 620 -15.22 -21.05 52.47
N ILE A 621 -15.09 -21.56 51.24
CA ILE A 621 -15.51 -22.86 50.68
C ILE A 621 -16.27 -23.80 51.63
N LEU A 622 -17.47 -24.20 51.20
CA LEU A 622 -17.83 -25.60 50.99
C LEU A 622 -18.53 -25.73 49.62
#